data_AF-A0A0D2XLF6-F1
#
_entry.id   AF-A0A0D2XLF6-F1
#
_cell.length_a   1.000
_cell.length_b   1.000
_cell.length_c   1.000
_cell.angle_alpha   90.00
_cell.angle_beta   90.00
_cell.angle_gamma   90.00
#
_symmetry.space_group_name_H-M   'P 1'
#
loop_
_entity.id
_entity.type
_entity.pdbx_description
1 polymer ?
#
loop_
_entity_poly.entity_id
_entity_poly.type
_entity_poly.pdbx_seq_one_letter_code
_entity_poly.pdbx_strand_id
1 'polypeptide(L)'
;MADPAQQARIQNAKEQLKAAYSYAVSAKESAESDFKQAQDAGIADGLDFKNWAVQNAPAYLAALQQYQAAKAGYDAALQNGDNEAFIAWDKKYKEAFLANPAKPDYDALVEP
;
A
#
# COMPACT_ATOMS: atom_id res chain seq x y z
N MET A 1 -4.52 22.42 -21.30
CA MET A 1 -4.13 22.82 -19.94
C MET A 1 -5.04 22.02 -19.00
N ALA A 2 -4.49 21.22 -18.10
CA ALA A 2 -5.33 20.49 -17.13
C ALA A 2 -6.11 21.49 -16.28
N ASP A 3 -7.40 21.25 -16.07
CA ASP A 3 -8.25 22.14 -15.29
C ASP A 3 -7.72 22.26 -13.84
N PRO A 4 -7.67 23.46 -13.24
CA PRO A 4 -7.19 23.63 -11.86
C PRO A 4 -7.99 22.80 -10.84
N ALA A 5 -9.26 22.52 -11.13
CA ALA A 5 -10.10 21.62 -10.34
C ALA A 5 -9.64 20.14 -10.42
N GLN A 6 -9.12 19.69 -11.56
CA GLN A 6 -8.53 18.35 -11.70
C GLN A 6 -7.20 18.27 -10.98
N GLN A 7 -6.35 19.29 -11.09
CA GLN A 7 -5.10 19.33 -10.35
C GLN A 7 -5.33 19.31 -8.83
N ALA A 8 -6.31 20.05 -8.31
CA ALA A 8 -6.68 19.99 -6.89
C ALA A 8 -7.15 18.59 -6.45
N ARG A 9 -7.91 17.89 -7.29
CA ARG A 9 -8.35 16.51 -7.01
C ARG A 9 -7.17 15.53 -6.99
N ILE A 10 -6.25 15.64 -7.95
CA ILE A 10 -5.03 14.83 -7.99
C ILE A 10 -4.19 15.06 -6.73
N GLN A 11 -3.96 16.32 -6.34
CA GLN A 11 -3.20 16.62 -5.12
C GLN A 11 -3.88 16.09 -3.87
N ASN A 12 -5.20 16.27 -3.73
CA ASN A 12 -5.92 15.75 -2.58
C ASN A 12 -5.88 14.21 -2.51
N ALA A 13 -6.06 13.53 -3.64
CA ALA A 13 -5.94 12.08 -3.73
C ALA A 13 -4.51 11.61 -3.42
N LYS A 14 -3.49 12.37 -3.85
CA LYS A 14 -2.09 12.12 -3.52
C LYS A 14 -1.83 12.19 -2.02
N GLU A 15 -2.36 13.23 -1.36
CA GLU A 15 -2.22 13.39 0.09
C GLU A 15 -2.93 12.28 0.87
N GLN A 16 -4.13 11.88 0.44
CA GLN A 16 -4.84 10.74 1.02
C GLN A 16 -4.04 9.44 0.86
N LEU A 17 -3.49 9.19 -0.33
CA LEU A 17 -2.64 8.03 -0.59
C LEU A 17 -1.37 8.06 0.26
N LYS A 18 -0.73 9.23 0.42
CA LYS A 18 0.46 9.37 1.27
C LYS A 18 0.15 9.08 2.73
N ALA A 19 -0.96 9.61 3.26
CA ALA A 19 -1.38 9.33 4.63
C ALA A 19 -1.69 7.84 4.83
N ALA A 20 -2.42 7.22 3.90
CA ALA A 20 -2.73 5.80 3.94
C ALA A 20 -1.47 4.92 3.81
N TYR A 21 -0.52 5.31 2.97
CA TYR A 21 0.79 4.66 2.83
C TYR A 21 1.56 4.71 4.15
N SER A 22 1.72 5.89 4.76
CA SER A 22 2.42 6.02 6.05
C SER A 22 1.75 5.19 7.14
N TYR A 23 0.42 5.19 7.21
CA TYR A 23 -0.31 4.38 8.17
C TYR A 23 -0.11 2.87 7.93
N ALA A 24 -0.19 2.42 6.67
CA ALA A 24 0.04 1.03 6.31
C ALA A 24 1.47 0.57 6.60
N VAL A 25 2.48 1.41 6.35
CA VAL A 25 3.87 1.12 6.69
C VAL A 25 4.03 0.98 8.20
N SER A 26 3.56 1.94 9.00
CA SER A 26 3.67 1.86 10.45
C SER A 26 2.91 0.67 11.05
N ALA A 27 1.73 0.36 10.50
CA ALA A 27 0.96 -0.82 10.92
C ALA A 27 1.66 -2.13 10.54
N LYS A 28 2.31 -2.18 9.37
CA LYS A 28 3.12 -3.31 8.93
C LYS A 28 4.34 -3.50 9.83
N GLU A 29 5.10 -2.45 10.11
CA GLU A 29 6.27 -2.50 10.98
C GLU A 29 5.91 -2.98 12.39
N SER A 30 4.79 -2.50 12.93
CA SER A 30 4.27 -2.96 14.23
C SER A 30 3.92 -4.44 14.18
N ALA A 31 3.16 -4.87 13.17
CA ALA A 31 2.78 -6.28 13.00
C ALA A 31 3.99 -7.19 12.76
N GLU A 32 5.01 -6.75 12.01
CA GLU A 32 6.26 -7.48 11.81
C GLU A 32 7.05 -7.62 13.10
N SER A 33 7.01 -6.60 13.97
CA SER A 33 7.60 -6.68 15.31
C SER A 33 6.90 -7.72 16.17
N ASP A 34 5.56 -7.67 16.23
CA ASP A 34 4.76 -8.66 16.97
C ASP A 34 4.95 -10.08 16.42
N PHE A 35 5.02 -10.24 15.11
CA PHE A 35 5.30 -11.52 14.47
C PHE A 35 6.68 -12.08 14.83
N LYS A 36 7.72 -11.23 14.84
CA LYS A 36 9.05 -11.64 15.28
C LYS A 36 9.06 -12.08 16.75
N GLN A 37 8.33 -11.36 17.62
CA GLN A 37 8.18 -11.77 19.01
C GLN A 37 7.44 -13.12 19.13
N ALA A 38 6.38 -13.32 18.34
CA ALA A 38 5.65 -14.58 18.29
C ALA A 38 6.53 -15.74 17.75
N GLN A 39 7.39 -15.49 16.77
CA GLN A 39 8.37 -16.47 16.28
C GLN A 39 9.40 -16.82 17.36
N ASP A 40 9.95 -15.83 18.05
CA ASP A 40 10.96 -16.02 19.10
C ASP A 40 10.39 -16.78 20.30
N ALA A 41 9.12 -16.51 20.65
CA ALA A 41 8.38 -17.24 21.68
C ALA A 41 7.87 -18.63 21.23
N GLY A 42 8.05 -19.00 19.95
CA GLY A 42 7.60 -20.29 19.41
C GLY A 42 6.08 -20.42 19.25
N ILE A 43 5.34 -19.31 19.28
CA ILE A 43 3.87 -19.25 19.20
C ILE A 43 3.36 -18.74 17.85
N ALA A 44 4.25 -18.51 16.88
CA ALA A 44 3.87 -18.19 15.50
C ALA A 44 3.42 -19.42 14.69
N ASP A 45 3.39 -20.61 15.29
CA ASP A 45 2.94 -21.88 14.69
C ASP A 45 3.59 -22.20 13.32
N GLY A 46 4.82 -21.73 13.10
CA GLY A 46 5.54 -21.89 11.83
C GLY A 46 4.88 -21.17 10.64
N LEU A 47 3.91 -20.28 10.88
CA LEU A 47 3.27 -19.48 9.85
C LEU A 47 4.22 -18.41 9.31
N ASP A 48 4.17 -18.14 8.01
CA ASP A 48 4.74 -16.92 7.45
C ASP A 48 3.95 -15.68 7.91
N PHE A 49 4.60 -14.52 7.92
CA PHE A 49 4.02 -13.24 8.33
C PHE A 49 2.64 -12.97 7.71
N LYS A 50 2.47 -13.23 6.40
CA LYS A 50 1.17 -13.05 5.72
C LYS A 50 0.04 -13.84 6.36
N ASN A 51 0.27 -15.12 6.65
CA ASN A 51 -0.75 -16.00 7.23
C ASN A 51 -1.00 -15.65 8.71
N TRP A 52 0.04 -15.29 9.43
CA TRP A 52 -0.05 -14.85 10.82
C TRP A 52 -0.80 -13.53 10.95
N ALA A 53 -0.49 -12.55 10.09
CA ALA A 53 -1.05 -11.20 10.12
C ALA A 53 -2.57 -11.18 9.85
N VAL A 54 -3.09 -12.14 9.08
CA VAL A 54 -4.54 -12.26 8.85
C VAL A 54 -5.33 -12.46 10.15
N GLN A 55 -4.75 -13.17 11.11
CA GLN A 55 -5.41 -13.50 12.37
C GLN A 55 -4.98 -12.58 13.52
N ASN A 56 -3.72 -12.12 13.50
CA ASN A 56 -3.10 -11.43 14.63
C ASN A 56 -2.88 -9.93 14.40
N ALA A 57 -2.95 -9.45 13.15
CA ALA A 57 -2.71 -8.06 12.80
C ALA A 57 -3.86 -7.42 12.00
N PRO A 58 -5.09 -7.35 12.56
CA PRO A 58 -6.24 -6.75 11.89
C PRO A 58 -6.03 -5.27 11.56
N ALA A 59 -5.23 -4.55 12.37
CA ALA A 59 -4.86 -3.16 12.10
C ALA A 59 -4.05 -3.01 10.81
N TYR A 60 -3.11 -3.93 10.55
CA TYR A 60 -2.35 -3.95 9.30
C TYR A 60 -3.26 -4.24 8.11
N LEU A 61 -4.17 -5.22 8.23
CA LEU A 61 -5.13 -5.52 7.15
C LEU A 61 -6.05 -4.34 6.83
N ALA A 62 -6.53 -3.65 7.87
CA ALA A 62 -7.35 -2.45 7.69
C ALA A 62 -6.55 -1.32 7.03
N ALA A 63 -5.31 -1.09 7.46
CA ALA A 63 -4.43 -0.10 6.87
C ALA A 63 -4.09 -0.42 5.40
N LEU A 64 -3.89 -1.71 5.08
CA LEU A 64 -3.69 -2.17 3.72
C LEU A 64 -4.91 -1.91 2.82
N GLN A 65 -6.12 -2.21 3.31
CA GLN A 65 -7.35 -1.89 2.57
C GLN A 65 -7.51 -0.38 2.35
N GLN A 66 -7.20 0.44 3.36
CA GLN A 66 -7.22 1.89 3.22
C GLN A 66 -6.23 2.39 2.17
N TYR A 67 -5.01 1.85 2.16
CA TYR A 67 -4.02 2.15 1.13
C TYR A 67 -4.50 1.75 -0.27
N GLN A 68 -5.07 0.55 -0.43
CA GLN A 68 -5.60 0.10 -1.72
C GLN A 68 -6.75 0.99 -2.21
N ALA A 69 -7.65 1.40 -1.32
CA ALA A 69 -8.74 2.32 -1.64
C ALA A 69 -8.22 3.71 -2.05
N ALA A 70 -7.27 4.26 -1.29
CA ALA A 70 -6.65 5.55 -1.60
C ALA A 70 -5.86 5.50 -2.92
N LYS A 71 -5.20 4.36 -3.20
CA LYS A 71 -4.52 4.11 -4.47
C LYS A 71 -5.50 4.14 -5.63
N ALA A 72 -6.62 3.41 -5.53
CA ALA A 72 -7.64 3.42 -6.58
C ALA A 72 -8.21 4.83 -6.81
N GLY A 73 -8.38 5.63 -5.75
CA GLY A 73 -8.77 7.03 -5.85
C GLY A 73 -7.74 7.90 -6.58
N TYR A 74 -6.45 7.71 -6.28
CA TYR A 74 -5.36 8.42 -6.95
C TYR A 74 -5.19 8.00 -8.41
N ASP A 75 -5.26 6.70 -8.70
CA ASP A 75 -5.27 6.15 -10.06
C ASP A 75 -6.38 6.78 -10.91
N ALA A 76 -7.61 6.81 -10.37
CA ALA A 76 -8.74 7.44 -11.04
C ALA A 76 -8.53 8.95 -11.24
N ALA A 77 -7.98 9.66 -10.26
CA ALA A 77 -7.69 11.07 -10.39
C ALA A 77 -6.64 11.35 -11.48
N LEU A 78 -5.58 10.54 -11.55
CA LEU A 78 -4.56 10.65 -12.58
C LEU A 78 -5.12 10.29 -13.97
N GLN A 79 -5.86 9.20 -14.12
CA GLN A 79 -6.46 8.85 -15.42
C GLN A 79 -7.35 9.95 -16.00
N ASN A 80 -8.05 10.70 -15.15
CA ASN A 80 -8.98 11.75 -15.57
C ASN A 80 -8.33 13.14 -15.76
N GLY A 81 -7.13 13.37 -15.22
CA GLY A 81 -6.51 14.71 -15.23
C GLY A 81 -5.05 14.77 -15.66
N ASP A 82 -4.30 13.67 -15.54
CA ASP A 82 -2.88 13.56 -15.90
C ASP A 82 -2.52 12.09 -16.23
N ASN A 83 -2.81 11.70 -17.47
CA ASN A 83 -2.61 10.31 -17.92
C ASN A 83 -1.11 9.95 -18.06
N GLU A 84 -0.22 10.92 -18.28
CA GLU A 84 1.23 10.68 -18.28
C GLU A 84 1.72 10.34 -16.86
N ALA A 85 1.25 11.10 -15.87
CA ALA A 85 1.52 10.78 -14.46
C ALA A 85 0.89 9.44 -14.05
N PHE A 86 -0.28 9.07 -14.58
CA PHE A 86 -0.85 7.72 -14.39
C PHE A 86 0.09 6.62 -14.90
N ILE A 87 0.62 6.74 -16.12
CA ILE A 87 1.53 5.74 -16.69
C ILE A 87 2.80 5.61 -15.86
N ALA A 88 3.38 6.73 -15.42
CA ALA A 88 4.57 6.73 -14.56
C ALA A 88 4.29 6.07 -13.20
N TRP A 89 3.14 6.37 -12.59
CA TRP A 89 2.69 5.80 -11.33
C TRP A 89 2.42 4.29 -11.44
N ASP A 90 1.66 3.86 -12.45
CA ASP A 90 1.37 2.45 -12.72
C ASP A 90 2.63 1.65 -13.00
N LYS A 91 3.60 2.23 -13.74
CA LYS A 91 4.90 1.62 -13.95
C LYS A 91 5.67 1.44 -12.64
N LYS A 92 5.78 2.48 -11.82
CA LYS A 92 6.44 2.42 -10.49
C LYS A 92 5.79 1.34 -9.61
N TYR A 93 4.46 1.26 -9.62
CA TYR A 93 3.72 0.28 -8.85
C TYR A 93 3.95 -1.16 -9.37
N LYS A 94 3.92 -1.36 -10.69
CA LYS A 94 4.24 -2.65 -11.32
C LYS A 94 5.68 -3.07 -11.05
N GLU A 95 6.63 -2.15 -11.07
CA GLU A 95 8.03 -2.44 -10.73
C GLU A 95 8.16 -2.87 -9.27
N ALA A 96 7.46 -2.22 -8.33
CA ALA A 96 7.44 -2.65 -6.93
C ALA A 96 6.75 -4.02 -6.73
N PHE A 97 5.64 -4.25 -7.43
CA PHE A 97 4.89 -5.50 -7.40
C PHE A 97 5.67 -6.68 -8.00
N LEU A 98 6.37 -6.45 -9.12
CA LEU A 98 7.16 -7.43 -9.86
C LEU A 98 8.63 -7.48 -9.42
N ALA A 99 9.04 -6.68 -8.43
CA ALA A 99 10.40 -6.71 -7.89
C ALA A 99 10.81 -8.11 -7.44
N ASN A 100 9.84 -8.95 -7.04
CA ASN A 100 10.02 -10.37 -6.85
C ASN A 100 9.06 -11.18 -7.75
N PRO A 101 9.48 -11.58 -8.97
CA PRO A 101 8.61 -12.28 -9.91
C PRO A 101 8.20 -13.69 -9.44
N ALA A 102 8.91 -14.28 -8.47
CA ALA A 102 8.57 -15.57 -7.89
C ALA A 102 7.48 -15.49 -6.80
N LYS A 103 7.32 -14.32 -6.17
CA LYS A 103 6.28 -14.04 -5.17
C LYS A 103 5.82 -12.58 -5.35
N PRO A 104 4.88 -12.33 -6.27
CA PRO A 104 4.34 -10.99 -6.46
C PRO A 104 3.81 -10.45 -5.13
N ASP A 105 4.27 -9.26 -4.74
CA ASP A 105 3.88 -8.65 -3.48
C ASP A 105 2.61 -7.83 -3.69
N TYR A 106 1.46 -8.51 -3.63
CA TYR A 106 0.13 -7.88 -3.71
C TYR A 106 -0.14 -6.87 -2.60
N ASP A 107 0.73 -6.83 -1.59
CA ASP A 107 0.69 -5.92 -0.45
C ASP A 107 1.81 -4.86 -0.55
N ALA A 108 2.40 -4.69 -1.75
CA ALA A 108 3.42 -3.69 -2.02
C ALA A 108 2.89 -2.27 -1.75
N LEU A 109 3.41 -1.68 -0.68
CA LEU A 109 3.21 -0.29 -0.35
C LEU A 109 4.20 0.55 -1.17
N VAL A 110 3.70 1.45 -2.00
CA VAL A 110 4.48 2.31 -2.88
C VAL A 110 4.15 3.75 -2.53
N GLU A 111 5.20 4.55 -2.31
CA GLU A 111 5.02 5.96 -1.98
C GLU A 111 4.60 6.78 -3.22
N PRO A 112 3.58 7.65 -3.13
CA PRO A 112 3.08 8.47 -4.23
C PRO A 112 3.88 9.74 -4.59
#